data_AF-A0A7Y4ZS65-F1
#
_entry.id   AF-A0A7Y4ZS65-F1
#
_cell.length_a   1.000
_cell.length_b   1.000
_cell.length_c   1.000
_cell.angle_alpha   90.00
_cell.angle_beta   90.00
_cell.angle_gamma   90.00
#
_symmetry.space_group_name_H-M   'P 1'
#
loop_
_entity.id
_entity.type
_entity.pdbx_description
1 polymer ?
#
loop_
_entity_poly.entity_id
_entity_poly.type
_entity_poly.pdbx_seq_one_letter_code
_entity_poly.pdbx_strand_id
1 'polypeptide(L)'
;MNRPPRFGRAAALLALVGFTLGPVYDSIHTYSGATWYPAPQLLRNVWWCPPLFAAAAVAIGMPRLLQDTRIYRDPRPPGNRALAGAFGIFTAAYLASGWLPVHWATLTVLITVAFLVSAVAFDSLPRALPGALGAALGGWFVEWNLTRNGLFGHRDQQLGTVAAWIPPLYACASVAVGALARRLAFAPTTARTEQPSRSAEPAPASEALTSG
;
A
#
# COMPACT_ATOMS: atom_id res chain seq x y z
N MET A 1 -1.33 -12.11 -25.47
CA MET A 1 -1.62 -13.07 -24.39
C MET A 1 -1.27 -12.43 -23.05
N ASN A 2 -2.22 -12.32 -22.13
CA ASN A 2 -1.97 -11.77 -20.79
C ASN A 2 -1.22 -12.81 -19.95
N ARG A 3 -0.06 -12.44 -19.39
CA ARG A 3 0.68 -13.32 -18.47
C ARG A 3 -0.16 -13.60 -17.22
N PRO A 4 -0.08 -14.82 -16.64
CA PRO A 4 -0.80 -15.12 -15.42
C PRO A 4 -0.30 -14.23 -14.26
N PRO A 5 -1.19 -13.84 -13.32
CA PRO A 5 -0.83 -13.06 -12.13
C PRO A 5 0.19 -13.80 -11.26
N ARG A 6 1.15 -13.06 -10.70
CA ARG A 6 2.18 -13.59 -9.80
C ARG A 6 1.81 -13.38 -8.33
N PHE A 7 0.78 -14.08 -7.87
CA PHE A 7 0.24 -13.91 -6.51
C PHE A 7 1.28 -14.08 -5.40
N GLY A 8 2.11 -15.13 -5.44
CA GLY A 8 3.11 -15.38 -4.39
C GLY A 8 4.15 -14.26 -4.27
N ARG A 9 4.65 -13.76 -5.42
CA ARG A 9 5.56 -12.60 -5.44
C ARG A 9 4.90 -11.34 -4.90
N ALA A 10 3.66 -11.07 -5.30
CA ALA A 10 2.93 -9.90 -4.83
C ALA A 10 2.74 -9.96 -3.31
N ALA A 11 2.31 -11.10 -2.76
CA ALA A 11 2.15 -11.28 -1.31
C ALA A 11 3.47 -11.09 -0.56
N ALA A 12 4.57 -11.71 -1.02
CA ALA A 12 5.89 -11.56 -0.39
C ALA A 12 6.39 -10.11 -0.39
N LEU A 13 6.23 -9.41 -1.51
CA LEU A 13 6.65 -8.00 -1.62
C LEU A 13 5.73 -7.06 -0.83
N LEU A 14 4.42 -7.33 -0.76
CA LEU A 14 3.51 -6.60 0.13
C LEU A 14 3.89 -6.80 1.59
N ALA A 15 4.19 -8.03 2.01
CA ALA A 15 4.65 -8.33 3.35
C ALA A 15 5.93 -7.57 3.68
N LEU A 16 6.91 -7.56 2.77
CA LEU A 16 8.17 -6.81 2.94
C LEU A 16 7.93 -5.30 3.05
N VAL A 17 7.06 -4.73 2.21
CA VAL A 17 6.68 -3.31 2.26
C VAL A 17 5.96 -2.99 3.57
N GLY A 18 5.02 -3.82 4.01
CA GLY A 18 4.33 -3.66 5.29
C GLY A 18 5.27 -3.76 6.49
N PHE A 19 6.17 -4.75 6.47
CA PHE A 19 7.18 -4.96 7.52
C PHE A 19 8.09 -3.74 7.70
N THR A 20 8.41 -3.05 6.60
CA THR A 20 9.35 -1.92 6.60
C THR A 20 8.65 -0.58 6.78
N LEU A 21 7.68 -0.23 5.92
CA LEU A 21 7.01 1.07 5.95
C LEU A 21 5.96 1.16 7.05
N GLY A 22 5.33 0.05 7.42
CA GLY A 22 4.29 0.04 8.46
C GLY A 22 4.76 0.62 9.79
N PRO A 23 5.88 0.12 10.37
CA PRO A 23 6.47 0.72 11.56
C PRO A 23 6.85 2.20 11.39
N VAL A 24 7.30 2.63 10.21
CA VAL A 24 7.60 4.06 9.97
C VAL A 24 6.35 4.92 10.08
N TYR A 25 5.23 4.45 9.53
CA TYR A 25 3.92 5.09 9.71
C TYR A 25 3.48 5.03 11.17
N ASP A 26 3.57 3.89 11.84
CA ASP A 26 3.21 3.80 13.26
C ASP A 26 4.01 4.77 14.14
N SER A 27 5.31 4.92 13.85
CA SER A 27 6.17 5.88 14.52
C SER A 27 5.68 7.32 14.37
N ILE A 28 5.12 7.69 13.21
CA ILE A 28 4.51 9.01 13.02
C ILE A 28 3.43 9.27 14.08
N HIS A 29 2.53 8.30 14.36
CA HIS A 29 1.48 8.46 15.37
C HIS A 29 2.02 8.43 16.80
N THR A 30 3.04 7.62 17.09
CA THR A 30 3.65 7.59 18.43
C THR A 30 4.54 8.81 18.70
N TYR A 31 5.11 9.44 17.68
CA TYR A 31 5.80 10.73 17.80
C TYR A 31 4.82 11.89 17.97
N SER A 32 3.68 11.87 17.26
CA SER A 32 2.64 12.91 17.40
C SER A 32 1.80 12.77 18.68
N GLY A 33 1.92 11.63 19.38
CA GLY A 33 1.12 11.29 20.54
C GLY A 33 -0.33 10.95 20.20
N ALA A 34 -0.65 10.68 18.92
CA ALA A 34 -1.95 10.15 18.53
C ALA A 34 -2.14 8.73 19.08
N THR A 35 -1.05 7.98 19.18
CA THR A 35 -1.04 6.61 19.73
C THR A 35 0.15 6.41 20.67
N TRP A 36 0.09 5.37 21.50
CA TRP A 36 1.22 4.97 22.34
C TRP A 36 1.24 3.47 22.65
N TYR A 37 2.43 3.00 23.01
CA TYR A 37 2.67 1.66 23.55
C TYR A 37 3.06 1.76 25.03
N PRO A 38 2.66 0.83 25.91
CA PRO A 38 3.05 0.85 27.33
C PRO A 38 4.56 0.69 27.55
N ALA A 39 5.23 -0.09 26.69
CA ALA A 39 6.66 -0.38 26.78
C ALA A 39 7.31 -0.28 25.39
N PRO A 40 7.48 0.93 24.83
CA PRO A 40 8.04 1.10 23.49
C PRO A 40 9.51 0.69 23.45
N GLN A 41 9.94 0.18 22.30
CA GLN A 41 11.33 -0.18 22.02
C GLN A 41 11.88 0.70 20.88
N LEU A 42 12.00 0.16 19.67
CA LEU A 42 12.61 0.83 18.54
C LEU A 42 11.62 1.78 17.85
N LEU A 43 12.05 3.03 17.60
CA LEU A 43 11.24 4.09 16.97
C LEU A 43 9.88 4.32 17.64
N ARG A 44 9.83 4.20 18.98
CA ARG A 44 8.59 4.27 19.78
C ARG A 44 7.54 3.19 19.46
N ASN A 45 7.90 2.15 18.71
CA ASN A 45 7.03 1.02 18.43
C ASN A 45 7.43 -0.20 19.25
N VAL A 46 6.72 -1.32 19.06
CA VAL A 46 7.02 -2.60 19.70
C VAL A 46 7.46 -3.67 18.71
N TRP A 47 8.17 -4.70 19.18
CA TRP A 47 8.78 -5.73 18.32
C TRP A 47 7.79 -6.47 17.40
N TRP A 48 6.52 -6.55 17.78
CA TRP A 48 5.47 -7.19 17.00
C TRP A 48 4.80 -6.26 15.98
N CYS A 49 5.09 -4.95 15.97
CA CYS A 49 4.57 -4.03 14.96
C CYS A 49 4.99 -4.41 13.53
N PRO A 50 6.29 -4.65 13.21
CA PRO A 50 6.70 -5.05 11.86
C PRO A 50 5.95 -6.28 11.31
N PRO A 51 5.87 -7.44 12.00
CA PRO A 51 5.10 -8.57 11.49
C PRO A 51 3.59 -8.29 11.40
N LEU A 52 3.02 -7.49 12.31
CA LEU A 52 1.62 -7.08 12.23
C LEU A 52 1.34 -6.27 10.95
N PHE A 53 2.17 -5.27 10.63
CA PHE A 53 2.00 -4.47 9.42
C PHE A 53 2.31 -5.26 8.13
N ALA A 54 3.22 -6.24 8.19
CA ALA A 54 3.43 -7.18 7.08
C ALA A 54 2.14 -7.96 6.79
N ALA A 55 1.50 -8.51 7.83
CA ALA A 55 0.22 -9.20 7.70
C ALA A 55 -0.89 -8.26 7.20
N ALA A 56 -0.96 -7.03 7.73
CA ALA A 56 -1.94 -6.04 7.30
C ALA A 56 -1.79 -5.67 5.81
N ALA A 57 -0.57 -5.45 5.31
CA ALA A 57 -0.34 -5.13 3.90
C ALA A 57 -0.81 -6.27 2.97
N VAL A 58 -0.60 -7.52 3.36
CA VAL A 58 -1.10 -8.70 2.62
C VAL A 58 -2.63 -8.79 2.72
N ALA A 59 -3.18 -8.67 3.93
CA ALA A 59 -4.62 -8.76 4.18
C ALA A 59 -5.42 -7.65 3.50
N ILE A 60 -4.82 -6.47 3.29
CA ILE A 60 -5.44 -5.36 2.56
C ILE A 60 -5.23 -5.54 1.04
N GLY A 61 -4.01 -5.82 0.59
CA GLY A 61 -3.67 -5.83 -0.83
C GLY A 61 -4.19 -7.06 -1.60
N MET A 62 -4.11 -8.25 -1.02
CA MET A 62 -4.46 -9.49 -1.73
C MET A 62 -5.96 -9.63 -2.05
N PRO A 63 -6.89 -9.29 -1.14
CA PRO A 63 -8.31 -9.29 -1.49
C PRO A 63 -8.65 -8.35 -2.65
N ARG A 64 -8.00 -7.18 -2.74
CA ARG A 64 -8.16 -6.25 -3.88
C ARG A 64 -7.73 -6.92 -5.19
N LEU A 65 -6.55 -7.53 -5.19
CA LEU A 65 -6.04 -8.27 -6.34
C LEU A 65 -6.97 -9.43 -6.76
N LEU A 66 -7.50 -10.18 -5.79
CA LEU A 66 -8.46 -11.26 -6.03
C LEU A 66 -9.79 -10.74 -6.57
N GLN A 67 -10.30 -9.63 -6.05
CA GLN A 67 -11.52 -8.98 -6.53
C GLN A 67 -11.36 -8.57 -8.00
N ASP A 68 -10.26 -7.93 -8.36
CA ASP A 68 -10.03 -7.48 -9.73
C ASP A 68 -9.82 -8.64 -10.72
N THR A 69 -9.21 -9.74 -10.28
CA THR A 69 -8.96 -10.91 -11.13
C THR A 69 -10.17 -11.84 -11.26
N ARG A 70 -10.93 -12.06 -10.18
CA ARG A 70 -12.01 -13.05 -10.15
C ARG A 70 -13.39 -12.45 -10.38
N ILE A 71 -13.65 -11.27 -9.82
CA ILE A 71 -14.97 -10.62 -9.89
C ILE A 71 -15.03 -9.70 -11.11
N TYR A 72 -14.14 -8.70 -11.19
CA TYR A 72 -14.18 -7.72 -12.28
C TYR A 72 -13.50 -8.19 -13.56
N ARG A 73 -12.63 -9.22 -13.47
CA ARG A 73 -11.84 -9.76 -14.60
C ARG A 73 -11.05 -8.69 -15.37
N ASP A 74 -10.63 -7.63 -14.67
CA ASP A 74 -9.96 -6.46 -15.26
C ASP A 74 -8.84 -5.94 -14.34
N PRO A 75 -7.74 -6.71 -14.16
CA PRO A 75 -6.75 -6.43 -13.14
C PRO A 75 -5.65 -5.47 -13.62
N ARG A 76 -6.03 -4.40 -14.33
CA ARG A 76 -5.08 -3.45 -14.93
C ARG A 76 -4.15 -2.88 -13.87
N PRO A 77 -2.82 -3.04 -14.00
CA PRO A 77 -1.89 -2.44 -13.06
C PRO A 77 -1.97 -0.91 -13.16
N PRO A 78 -1.96 -0.18 -12.03
CA PRO A 78 -1.95 1.27 -12.07
C PRO A 78 -0.65 1.77 -12.71
N GLY A 79 -0.74 2.93 -13.38
CA GLY A 79 0.43 3.68 -13.80
C GLY A 79 1.17 4.30 -12.61
N ASN A 80 2.44 4.70 -12.80
CA ASN A 80 3.27 5.25 -11.72
C ASN A 80 2.63 6.47 -11.04
N ARG A 81 1.98 7.37 -11.81
CA ARG A 81 1.28 8.55 -11.27
C ARG A 81 0.11 8.18 -10.37
N ALA A 82 -0.71 7.21 -10.77
CA ALA A 82 -1.84 6.76 -9.97
C ALA A 82 -1.38 6.09 -8.67
N LEU A 83 -0.33 5.25 -8.74
CA LEU A 83 0.26 4.64 -7.56
C LEU A 83 0.83 5.69 -6.59
N ALA A 84 1.64 6.63 -7.11
CA ALA A 84 2.21 7.70 -6.31
C ALA A 84 1.12 8.62 -5.71
N GLY A 85 0.08 8.93 -6.47
CA GLY A 85 -1.05 9.73 -6.00
C GLY A 85 -1.83 9.04 -4.87
N ALA A 86 -2.14 7.75 -5.00
CA ALA A 86 -2.84 7.00 -3.97
C ALA A 86 -2.02 6.90 -2.68
N PHE A 87 -0.72 6.61 -2.77
CA PHE A 87 0.17 6.65 -1.61
C PHE A 87 0.33 8.06 -1.03
N GLY A 88 0.40 9.09 -1.87
CA GLY A 88 0.48 10.48 -1.44
C GLY A 88 -0.73 10.89 -0.61
N ILE A 89 -1.94 10.57 -1.07
CA ILE A 89 -3.17 10.84 -0.29
C ILE A 89 -3.21 10.03 1.00
N PHE A 90 -2.89 8.72 0.95
CA PHE A 90 -2.83 7.90 2.16
C PHE A 90 -1.82 8.46 3.18
N THR A 91 -0.63 8.83 2.72
CA THR A 91 0.42 9.45 3.56
C THR A 91 -0.09 10.74 4.17
N ALA A 92 -0.68 11.63 3.37
CA ALA A 92 -1.21 12.91 3.87
C ALA A 92 -2.31 12.72 4.91
N ALA A 93 -3.23 11.78 4.69
CA ALA A 93 -4.28 11.42 5.66
C ALA A 93 -3.67 10.87 6.96
N TYR A 94 -2.63 10.03 6.85
CA TYR A 94 -1.93 9.46 7.99
C TYR A 94 -1.18 10.52 8.82
N LEU A 95 -0.50 11.47 8.15
CA LEU A 95 0.13 12.61 8.81
C LEU A 95 -0.92 13.51 9.48
N ALA A 96 -2.03 13.80 8.78
CA ALA A 96 -3.11 14.62 9.32
C ALA A 96 -3.71 14.00 10.59
N SER A 97 -3.89 12.68 10.64
CA SER A 97 -4.43 12.03 11.84
C SER A 97 -3.49 12.08 13.04
N GLY A 98 -2.19 12.25 12.81
CA GLY A 98 -1.20 12.45 13.85
C GLY A 98 -1.16 13.88 14.39
N TRP A 99 -1.07 14.86 13.48
CA TRP A 99 -0.66 16.24 13.81
C TRP A 99 -1.69 17.33 13.62
N LEU A 100 -2.78 17.10 12.87
CA LEU A 100 -3.74 18.16 12.61
C LEU A 100 -4.58 18.43 13.87
N PRO A 101 -4.48 19.60 14.52
CA PRO A 101 -5.11 19.86 15.82
C PRO A 101 -6.56 20.31 15.63
N VAL A 102 -7.38 19.45 15.04
CA VAL A 102 -8.81 19.70 14.80
C VAL A 102 -9.66 18.72 15.60
N HIS A 103 -10.94 19.06 15.78
CA HIS A 103 -11.89 18.17 16.43
C HIS A 103 -11.98 16.82 15.70
N TRP A 104 -12.10 15.72 16.46
CA TRP A 104 -12.07 14.34 15.93
C TRP A 104 -13.06 14.13 14.78
N ALA A 105 -14.27 14.72 14.86
CA ALA A 105 -15.28 14.58 13.83
C ALA A 105 -14.85 15.23 12.51
N THR A 106 -14.25 16.41 12.59
CA THR A 106 -13.69 17.11 11.42
C THR A 106 -12.58 16.28 10.78
N LEU A 107 -11.68 15.72 11.59
CA LEU A 107 -10.60 14.85 11.11
C LEU A 107 -11.14 13.60 10.41
N THR A 108 -12.13 12.92 11.00
CA THR A 108 -12.79 11.75 10.40
C THR A 108 -13.41 12.09 9.05
N VAL A 109 -14.11 13.23 8.94
CA VAL A 109 -14.70 13.69 7.68
C VAL A 109 -13.61 13.98 6.64
N LEU A 110 -12.54 14.68 7.01
CA LEU A 110 -11.43 14.99 6.11
C LEU A 110 -10.77 13.72 5.55
N ILE A 111 -10.51 12.72 6.40
CA ILE A 111 -9.90 11.45 5.96
C ILE A 111 -10.89 10.63 5.13
N THR A 112 -12.19 10.69 5.44
CA THR A 112 -13.23 10.07 4.58
C THR A 112 -13.26 10.71 3.20
N VAL A 113 -13.19 12.04 3.11
CA VAL A 113 -13.09 12.75 1.84
C VAL A 113 -11.80 12.38 1.11
N ALA A 114 -10.66 12.28 1.82
CA ALA A 114 -9.40 11.83 1.23
C ALA A 114 -9.51 10.43 0.62
N PHE A 115 -10.18 9.50 1.30
CA PHE A 115 -10.50 8.17 0.75
C PHE A 115 -11.31 8.29 -0.54
N LEU A 116 -12.42 9.05 -0.53
CA LEU A 116 -13.28 9.20 -1.69
C LEU A 116 -12.52 9.80 -2.89
N VAL A 117 -11.73 10.84 -2.65
CA VAL A 117 -10.87 11.45 -3.67
C VAL A 117 -9.87 10.43 -4.22
N SER A 118 -9.19 9.68 -3.36
CA SER A 118 -8.24 8.64 -3.79
C SER A 118 -8.93 7.53 -4.60
N ALA A 119 -10.12 7.10 -4.17
CA ALA A 119 -10.88 6.03 -4.82
C ALA A 119 -11.42 6.45 -6.19
N VAL A 120 -11.80 7.72 -6.36
CA VAL A 120 -12.29 8.27 -7.65
C VAL A 120 -11.14 8.63 -8.59
N ALA A 121 -10.04 9.21 -8.07
CA ALA A 121 -8.94 9.70 -8.88
C ALA A 121 -7.96 8.59 -9.33
N PHE A 122 -7.77 7.56 -8.50
CA PHE A 122 -6.71 6.55 -8.70
C PHE A 122 -7.21 5.11 -8.74
N ASP A 123 -8.50 4.88 -8.58
CA ASP A 123 -9.17 3.60 -8.72
C ASP A 123 -10.58 3.82 -9.30
N SER A 124 -11.49 2.87 -9.13
CA SER A 124 -12.92 3.05 -9.38
C SER A 124 -13.68 2.86 -8.06
N LEU A 125 -14.56 3.80 -7.71
CA LEU A 125 -15.26 3.76 -6.41
C LEU A 125 -16.05 2.45 -6.18
N PRO A 126 -16.86 1.95 -7.14
CA PRO A 126 -17.53 0.65 -6.97
C PRO A 126 -16.55 -0.52 -6.78
N ARG A 127 -15.38 -0.44 -7.42
CA ARG A 127 -14.32 -1.44 -7.24
C ARG A 127 -13.67 -1.27 -5.87
N ALA A 128 -13.35 -0.06 -5.43
CA ALA A 128 -12.66 0.24 -4.17
C ALA A 128 -13.49 -0.12 -2.94
N LEU A 129 -14.81 0.06 -2.99
CA LEU A 129 -15.68 0.03 -1.82
C LEU A 129 -15.62 -1.30 -1.03
N PRO A 130 -15.73 -2.51 -1.63
CA PRO A 130 -15.68 -3.75 -0.85
C PRO A 130 -14.36 -3.95 -0.10
N GLY A 131 -13.23 -3.65 -0.76
CA GLY A 131 -11.92 -3.73 -0.13
C GLY A 131 -11.72 -2.66 0.96
N ALA A 132 -12.22 -1.45 0.72
CA ALA A 132 -12.20 -0.37 1.70
C ALA A 132 -13.01 -0.70 2.95
N LEU A 133 -14.22 -1.26 2.80
CA LEU A 133 -15.04 -1.72 3.92
C LEU A 133 -14.35 -2.87 4.68
N GLY A 134 -13.80 -3.85 3.97
CA GLY A 134 -13.05 -4.94 4.59
C GLY A 134 -11.84 -4.46 5.39
N ALA A 135 -11.05 -3.54 4.82
CA ALA A 135 -9.90 -2.94 5.49
C ALA A 135 -10.32 -2.08 6.70
N ALA A 136 -11.35 -1.25 6.54
CA ALA A 136 -11.87 -0.38 7.60
C ALA A 136 -12.35 -1.17 8.82
N LEU A 137 -13.18 -2.20 8.59
CA LEU A 137 -13.70 -3.05 9.67
C LEU A 137 -12.61 -3.94 10.26
N GLY A 138 -11.78 -4.56 9.42
CA GLY A 138 -10.70 -5.44 9.88
C GLY A 138 -9.64 -4.70 10.69
N GLY A 139 -9.21 -3.54 10.20
CA GLY A 139 -8.26 -2.67 10.90
C GLY A 139 -8.79 -2.18 12.24
N TRP A 140 -10.02 -1.63 12.25
CA TRP A 140 -10.68 -1.24 13.50
C TRP A 140 -10.80 -2.41 14.49
N PHE A 141 -11.20 -3.59 14.03
CA PHE A 141 -11.35 -4.76 14.90
C PHE A 141 -10.02 -5.20 15.52
N VAL A 142 -8.93 -5.22 14.75
CA VAL A 142 -7.59 -5.55 15.26
C VAL A 142 -7.17 -4.52 16.30
N GLU A 143 -7.29 -3.22 16.01
CA GLU A 143 -6.90 -2.17 16.95
C GLU A 143 -7.77 -2.15 18.21
N TRP A 144 -9.07 -2.41 18.09
CA TRP A 144 -9.96 -2.54 19.24
C TRP A 144 -9.52 -3.69 20.15
N ASN A 145 -9.10 -4.83 19.57
CA ASN A 145 -8.55 -5.93 20.35
C ASN A 145 -7.21 -5.60 21.00
N LEU A 146 -6.31 -4.88 20.32
CA LEU A 146 -5.02 -4.49 20.91
C LEU A 146 -5.22 -3.51 22.08
N THR A 147 -6.08 -2.51 21.89
CA THR A 147 -6.34 -1.46 22.88
C THR A 147 -7.09 -1.98 24.10
N ARG A 148 -8.13 -2.81 23.94
CA ARG A 148 -8.86 -3.40 25.08
C ARG A 148 -7.99 -4.32 25.96
N ASN A 149 -6.92 -4.88 25.40
CA ASN A 149 -5.95 -5.71 26.12
C ASN A 149 -4.75 -4.90 26.65
N GLY A 150 -4.78 -3.57 26.55
CA GLY A 150 -3.73 -2.70 27.07
C GLY A 150 -2.40 -2.80 26.33
N LEU A 151 -2.37 -3.34 25.10
CA LEU A 151 -1.13 -3.49 24.31
C LEU A 151 -0.77 -2.20 23.55
N PHE A 152 -1.73 -1.31 23.37
CA PHE A 152 -1.67 -0.10 22.55
C PHE A 152 -2.77 0.87 23.00
N GLY A 153 -2.64 2.17 22.73
CA GLY A 153 -3.66 3.16 23.09
C GLY A 153 -3.79 4.29 22.07
N HIS A 154 -4.99 4.87 22.01
CA HIS A 154 -5.31 6.07 21.23
C HIS A 154 -5.55 7.27 22.13
N ARG A 155 -5.10 8.45 21.70
CA ARG A 155 -5.41 9.73 22.36
C ARG A 155 -6.91 10.02 22.34
N ASP A 156 -7.50 9.80 21.19
CA ASP A 156 -8.90 10.09 20.88
C ASP A 156 -9.65 8.75 20.77
N GLN A 157 -10.68 8.51 21.60
CA GLN A 157 -11.31 7.19 21.74
C GLN A 157 -12.83 7.25 21.56
N GLN A 158 -13.28 7.51 20.33
CA GLN A 158 -14.71 7.70 20.03
C GLN A 158 -15.43 6.42 19.54
N LEU A 159 -14.69 5.37 19.17
CA LEU A 159 -15.23 4.08 18.77
C LEU A 159 -14.81 3.00 19.78
N GLY A 160 -15.24 3.18 21.04
CA GLY A 160 -14.76 2.37 22.17
C GLY A 160 -13.38 2.85 22.59
N THR A 161 -12.35 2.03 22.40
CA THR A 161 -10.95 2.34 22.75
C THR A 161 -10.11 2.78 21.54
N VAL A 162 -10.77 3.03 20.40
CA VAL A 162 -10.14 3.36 19.11
C VAL A 162 -10.64 4.71 18.60
N ALA A 163 -9.78 5.46 17.89
CA ALA A 163 -10.16 6.74 17.31
C ALA A 163 -11.13 6.59 16.13
N ALA A 164 -12.08 7.52 16.00
CA ALA A 164 -13.08 7.48 14.93
C ALA A 164 -12.51 7.64 13.51
N TRP A 165 -11.31 8.19 13.38
CA TRP A 165 -10.65 8.40 12.09
C TRP A 165 -9.93 7.14 11.57
N ILE A 166 -9.85 6.07 12.36
CA ILE A 166 -9.17 4.83 11.99
C ILE A 166 -9.83 4.09 10.82
N PRO A 167 -11.16 3.82 10.83
CA PRO A 167 -11.81 3.16 9.70
C PRO A 167 -11.57 3.85 8.33
N PRO A 168 -11.78 5.17 8.16
CA PRO A 168 -11.52 5.81 6.87
C PRO A 168 -10.02 5.88 6.52
N LEU A 169 -9.11 5.87 7.50
CA LEU A 169 -7.67 5.77 7.23
C LEU A 169 -7.30 4.40 6.62
N TYR A 170 -7.86 3.31 7.14
CA TYR A 170 -7.73 1.99 6.53
C TYR A 170 -8.40 1.89 5.15
N ALA A 171 -9.49 2.64 4.92
CA ALA A 171 -10.08 2.77 3.59
C ALA A 171 -9.11 3.44 2.59
N CYS A 172 -8.38 4.48 3.01
CA CYS A 172 -7.30 5.07 2.20
C CYS A 172 -6.19 4.05 1.91
N ALA A 173 -5.76 3.30 2.93
CA ALA A 173 -4.75 2.25 2.79
C ALA A 173 -5.17 1.18 1.78
N SER A 174 -6.44 0.77 1.76
CA SER A 174 -7.00 -0.18 0.78
C SER A 174 -6.80 0.25 -0.67
N VAL A 175 -6.97 1.55 -0.97
CA VAL A 175 -6.75 2.08 -2.33
C VAL A 175 -5.26 2.00 -2.69
N ALA A 176 -4.38 2.51 -1.82
CA ALA A 176 -2.94 2.57 -2.07
C ALA A 176 -2.29 1.16 -2.13
N VAL A 177 -2.56 0.32 -1.14
CA VAL A 177 -2.00 -1.04 -1.03
C VAL A 177 -2.62 -1.97 -2.07
N GLY A 178 -3.91 -1.81 -2.40
CA GLY A 178 -4.55 -2.53 -3.50
C GLY A 178 -3.94 -2.19 -4.86
N ALA A 179 -3.67 -0.90 -5.10
CA ALA A 179 -2.96 -0.43 -6.29
C ALA A 179 -1.54 -1.05 -6.38
N LEU A 180 -0.82 -1.09 -5.25
CA LEU A 180 0.48 -1.75 -5.18
C LEU A 180 0.38 -3.26 -5.47
N ALA A 181 -0.61 -3.95 -4.90
CA ALA A 181 -0.82 -5.37 -5.12
C ALA A 181 -1.01 -5.70 -6.61
N ARG A 182 -1.87 -4.94 -7.31
CA ARG A 182 -2.02 -5.03 -8.77
C ARG A 182 -0.71 -4.78 -9.50
N ARG A 183 0.02 -3.71 -9.13
CA ARG A 183 1.31 -3.39 -9.76
C ARG A 183 2.30 -4.54 -9.62
N LEU A 184 2.43 -5.12 -8.43
CA LEU A 184 3.39 -6.20 -8.15
C LEU A 184 3.02 -7.51 -8.85
N ALA A 185 1.73 -7.80 -8.99
CA ALA A 185 1.24 -9.02 -9.65
C ALA A 185 1.40 -8.99 -11.18
N PHE A 186 1.28 -7.81 -11.79
CA PHE A 186 1.24 -7.64 -13.26
C PHE A 186 2.37 -6.77 -13.85
N ALA A 187 3.31 -6.27 -13.05
CA ALA A 187 4.45 -5.52 -13.57
C ALA A 187 5.18 -6.34 -14.63
N PRO A 188 5.49 -5.74 -15.80
CA PRO A 188 6.38 -6.36 -16.77
C PRO A 188 7.65 -6.74 -16.02
N THR A 189 8.05 -8.01 -16.13
CA THR A 189 9.47 -8.28 -15.90
C THR A 189 10.13 -7.49 -16.98
N THR A 190 10.84 -6.42 -16.62
CA THR A 190 11.81 -5.80 -17.51
C THR A 190 12.59 -6.99 -18.05
N ALA A 191 12.28 -7.39 -19.28
CA ALA A 191 13.04 -8.41 -19.95
C ALA A 191 14.45 -7.84 -19.87
N ARG A 192 15.33 -8.56 -19.16
CA ARG A 192 16.75 -8.26 -19.14
C ARG A 192 17.04 -7.99 -20.59
N THR A 193 17.41 -6.76 -20.92
CA THR A 193 17.84 -6.42 -22.27
C THR A 193 19.01 -7.34 -22.46
N GLU A 194 18.75 -8.51 -23.04
CA GLU A 194 19.72 -9.30 -23.75
C GLU A 194 20.10 -8.35 -24.86
N GLN A 195 21.06 -7.49 -24.49
CA GLN A 195 21.90 -6.75 -25.38
C GLN A 195 22.24 -7.78 -26.44
N PRO A 196 21.71 -7.63 -27.69
CA PRO A 196 22.04 -8.58 -28.71
C PRO A 196 23.55 -8.59 -28.72
N SER A 197 24.11 -9.75 -28.38
CA SER A 197 25.51 -10.03 -28.60
C SER A 197 25.71 -9.62 -30.05
N ARG A 198 26.32 -8.45 -30.26
CA ARG A 198 26.98 -8.13 -31.52
C ARG A 198 28.08 -9.17 -31.60
N SER A 199 27.71 -10.38 -32.02
CA SER A 199 28.60 -11.28 -32.71
C SER A 199 29.18 -10.41 -33.82
N ALA A 200 30.46 -10.10 -33.65
CA ALA A 200 31.28 -9.39 -34.59
C ALA A 200 30.95 -9.91 -35.99
N GLU A 201 30.39 -9.04 -36.82
CA GLU A 201 30.32 -9.26 -38.25
C GLU A 201 31.78 -9.26 -38.74
N PRO A 202 32.32 -10.39 -39.24
CA PRO A 202 33.65 -10.37 -39.83
C PRO A 202 33.61 -9.50 -41.08
N ALA A 203 34.51 -8.51 -41.15
CA ALA A 203 34.63 -7.59 -42.28
C ALA A 203 34.81 -8.37 -43.60
N PRO A 204 33.97 -8.14 -44.63
CA PRO A 204 34.19 -8.74 -45.94
C PRO A 204 35.34 -8.06 -46.68
N ALA A 205 36.28 -8.92 -47.08
CA ALA A 205 37.20 -8.91 -48.23
C ALA A 205 37.67 -7.58 -48.85
N SER A 206 39.00 -7.43 -48.91
CA SER A 206 39.66 -6.52 -49.83
C SER A 206 39.41 -6.95 -51.29
N GLU A 207 38.67 -6.14 -52.04
CA GLU A 207 38.72 -6.17 -53.50
C GLU A 207 40.06 -5.57 -53.96
N ALA A 208 40.96 -6.43 -54.44
CA ALA A 208 42.17 -6.01 -55.12
C ALA A 208 41.81 -5.48 -56.51
N LEU A 209 42.03 -4.19 -56.71
CA LEU A 209 41.96 -3.50 -57.99
C LEU A 209 42.85 -4.18 -59.04
N THR A 210 42.25 -4.62 -60.15
CA THR A 210 42.92 -4.78 -61.43
C THR A 210 42.59 -3.57 -62.32
N SER A 211 43.56 -2.70 -62.54
CA SER A 211 43.65 -1.84 -63.73
C SER A 211 45.06 -1.24 -63.83
N GLY A 212 45.78 -1.61 -64.89
CA GLY A 212 47.14 -1.18 -65.20
C GLY A 212 47.91 -2.26 -65.94
#